data_AF-A0A177SKA1-F1
#
_entry.id   AF-A0A177SKA1-F1
#
_cell.length_a   1.000
_cell.length_b   1.000
_cell.length_c   1.000
_cell.angle_alpha   90.00
_cell.angle_beta   90.00
_cell.angle_gamma   90.00
#
_symmetry.space_group_name_H-M   'P 1'
#
loop_
_entity.id
_entity.type
_entity.pdbx_description
1 polymer ?
#
loop_
_entity_poly.entity_id
_entity_poly.type
_entity_poly.pdbx_seq_one_letter_code
_entity_poly.pdbx_strand_id
1 'polypeptide(L)'
;MTDAIKTDGTSYQLPEKSQVPTNKAMDKDMFMKILIAQLSNQDPTAPMEDKDFIAQMAQFSSLEQMQAIGKTMDTMVLNQHATALLSYSNLIGKNVSYEAESKTTDASGAEQTTTVEETASVVSVKRDGLDIMAELSNGKQISVYELTQIQSKEEK
;
A
#
# COMPACT_ATOMS: atom_id res chain seq x y z
N MET A 1 45.59 33.72 -23.34
CA MET A 1 44.80 34.29 -24.45
C MET A 1 44.50 33.15 -25.40
N THR A 2 43.34 32.53 -25.23
CA THR A 2 42.85 31.49 -26.14
C THR A 2 41.33 31.63 -26.13
N ASP A 3 40.80 31.94 -27.31
CA ASP A 3 39.48 32.49 -27.56
C ASP A 3 38.33 31.54 -27.19
N ALA A 4 37.23 32.13 -26.75
CA ALA A 4 35.98 31.47 -26.44
C ALA A 4 35.30 30.96 -27.71
N ILE A 5 34.98 29.67 -27.75
CA ILE A 5 34.05 29.11 -28.73
C ILE A 5 32.65 29.62 -28.39
N LYS A 6 32.17 30.58 -29.18
CA LYS A 6 30.76 30.99 -29.20
C LYS A 6 29.97 29.94 -29.98
N THR A 7 29.28 29.05 -29.27
CA THR A 7 28.29 28.16 -29.87
C THR A 7 26.94 28.88 -29.87
N ASP A 8 26.63 29.54 -30.98
CA ASP A 8 25.31 30.11 -31.25
C ASP A 8 24.40 28.96 -31.69
N GLY A 9 23.68 28.38 -30.72
CA GLY A 9 22.80 27.25 -30.91
C GLY A 9 21.41 27.59 -30.41
N THR A 10 20.56 28.00 -31.35
CA THR A 10 19.13 28.28 -31.21
C THR A 10 18.43 27.28 -30.27
N SER A 11 17.94 27.79 -29.15
CA SER A 11 17.13 27.07 -28.17
C SER A 11 15.72 26.80 -28.73
N TYR A 12 15.47 25.58 -29.19
CA TYR A 12 14.10 25.11 -29.42
C TYR A 12 13.51 24.65 -28.09
N GLN A 13 12.91 25.58 -27.33
CA GLN A 13 12.01 25.23 -26.24
C GLN A 13 10.69 24.75 -26.86
N LEU A 14 10.44 23.44 -26.81
CA LEU A 14 9.12 22.89 -27.07
C LEU A 14 8.16 23.43 -25.99
N PRO A 15 6.95 23.90 -26.35
CA PRO A 15 5.98 24.32 -25.35
C PRO A 15 5.62 23.14 -24.44
N GLU A 16 5.77 23.34 -23.13
CA GLU A 16 5.29 22.42 -22.10
C GLU A 16 3.82 22.13 -22.36
N LYS A 17 3.54 20.85 -22.66
CA LYS A 17 2.19 20.34 -22.82
C LYS A 17 1.53 20.40 -21.44
N SER A 18 0.78 21.46 -21.17
CA SER A 18 -0.10 21.54 -20.00
C SER A 18 -0.87 20.24 -19.87
N GLN A 19 -0.62 19.52 -18.78
CA GLN A 19 -1.33 18.30 -18.45
C GLN A 19 -2.78 18.67 -18.15
N VAL A 20 -3.63 18.67 -19.19
CA VAL A 20 -5.07 18.65 -19.02
C VAL A 20 -5.36 17.33 -18.28
N PRO A 21 -5.94 17.35 -17.06
CA PRO A 21 -6.28 16.12 -16.38
C PRO A 21 -7.27 15.40 -17.27
N THR A 22 -6.80 14.31 -17.90
CA THR A 22 -7.61 13.51 -18.81
C THR A 22 -8.66 12.84 -17.94
N ASN A 23 -9.86 13.39 -17.94
CA ASN A 23 -10.99 12.88 -17.19
C ASN A 23 -11.47 11.60 -17.90
N LYS A 24 -10.71 10.50 -17.78
CA LYS A 24 -10.91 9.22 -18.50
C LYS A 24 -12.32 8.65 -18.34
N ALA A 25 -12.99 8.94 -17.22
CA ALA A 25 -14.37 8.54 -16.99
C ALA A 25 -15.35 9.21 -17.97
N MET A 26 -15.11 10.49 -18.33
CA MET A 26 -15.92 11.25 -19.27
C MET A 26 -15.75 10.76 -20.72
N ASP A 27 -14.58 10.22 -21.06
CA ASP A 27 -14.26 9.66 -22.38
C ASP A 27 -14.98 8.32 -22.62
N LYS A 28 -15.11 7.48 -21.59
CA LYS A 28 -15.86 6.21 -21.63
C LYS A 28 -17.36 6.43 -21.89
N ASP A 29 -17.99 7.37 -21.17
CA ASP A 29 -19.43 7.66 -21.30
C ASP A 29 -19.75 8.32 -22.64
N MET A 30 -18.84 9.15 -23.16
CA MET A 30 -18.95 9.75 -24.48
C MET A 30 -18.78 8.69 -25.58
N PHE A 31 -17.83 7.77 -25.43
CA PHE A 31 -17.65 6.65 -26.34
C PHE A 31 -18.85 5.71 -26.36
N MET A 32 -19.43 5.37 -25.21
CA MET A 32 -20.59 4.48 -25.14
C MET A 32 -21.85 5.12 -25.77
N LYS A 33 -21.97 6.45 -25.69
CA LYS A 33 -23.01 7.21 -26.42
C LYS A 33 -22.78 7.21 -27.92
N ILE A 34 -21.52 7.34 -28.37
CA ILE A 34 -21.17 7.25 -29.80
C ILE A 34 -21.45 5.83 -30.32
N LEU A 35 -21.16 4.80 -29.53
CA LEU A 35 -21.42 3.39 -29.86
C LEU A 35 -22.92 3.09 -29.98
N ILE A 36 -23.74 3.59 -29.06
CA ILE A 36 -25.21 3.48 -29.15
C ILE A 36 -25.74 4.26 -30.36
N ALA A 37 -25.19 5.43 -30.66
CA ALA A 37 -25.56 6.24 -31.82
C ALA A 37 -25.20 5.56 -33.15
N GLN A 38 -24.04 4.89 -33.24
CA GLN A 38 -23.63 4.10 -34.40
C GLN A 38 -24.50 2.84 -34.56
N LEU A 39 -24.80 2.12 -33.48
CA LEU A 39 -25.68 0.94 -33.51
C LEU A 39 -27.10 1.28 -33.99
N SER A 40 -27.57 2.51 -33.70
CA SER A 40 -28.90 3.00 -34.11
C SER A 40 -28.96 3.46 -35.57
N ASN A 41 -27.81 3.61 -36.26
CA ASN A 41 -27.73 4.23 -37.58
C ASN A 41 -26.97 3.39 -38.64
N GLN A 42 -26.75 2.09 -38.40
CA GLN A 42 -26.05 1.20 -39.34
C GLN A 42 -27.01 0.52 -40.32
N ASP A 43 -26.70 0.63 -41.61
CA ASP A 43 -27.26 -0.19 -42.68
C ASP A 43 -26.87 -1.67 -42.46
N PRO A 44 -27.80 -2.64 -42.52
CA PRO A 44 -27.60 -4.04 -42.11
C PRO A 44 -26.54 -4.84 -42.89
N THR A 45 -25.87 -4.26 -43.89
CA THR A 45 -25.05 -5.01 -44.86
C THR A 45 -23.53 -5.07 -44.58
N ALA A 46 -22.97 -4.37 -43.58
CA ALA A 46 -21.53 -4.46 -43.26
C ALA A 46 -21.16 -4.24 -41.77
N PRO A 47 -21.41 -5.21 -40.86
CA PRO A 47 -21.27 -5.00 -39.42
C PRO A 47 -19.93 -5.49 -38.78
N MET A 48 -18.85 -5.67 -39.54
CA MET A 48 -17.71 -6.50 -39.07
C MET A 48 -16.47 -5.75 -38.53
N GLU A 49 -16.08 -4.59 -39.07
CA GLU A 49 -14.85 -3.89 -38.64
C GLU A 49 -15.00 -3.17 -37.28
N ASP A 50 -16.18 -2.66 -36.95
CA ASP A 50 -16.40 -1.91 -35.70
C ASP A 50 -16.37 -2.81 -34.45
N LYS A 51 -16.67 -4.11 -34.60
CA LYS A 51 -16.83 -5.03 -33.45
C LYS A 51 -15.52 -5.42 -32.78
N ASP A 52 -14.45 -5.61 -33.56
CA ASP A 52 -13.16 -6.05 -33.03
C ASP A 52 -12.47 -4.94 -32.23
N PHE A 53 -12.58 -3.69 -32.69
CA PHE A 53 -12.10 -2.53 -31.94
C PHE A 53 -12.88 -2.34 -30.63
N ILE A 54 -14.21 -2.49 -30.67
CA ILE A 54 -15.08 -2.43 -29.48
C ILE A 54 -14.70 -3.52 -28.48
N ALA A 55 -14.46 -4.76 -28.94
CA ALA A 55 -14.05 -5.87 -28.08
C ALA A 55 -12.71 -5.58 -27.38
N GLN A 56 -11.73 -5.03 -28.11
CA GLN A 56 -10.44 -4.66 -27.53
C GLN A 56 -10.55 -3.50 -26.53
N MET A 57 -11.40 -2.51 -26.79
CA MET A 57 -11.64 -1.40 -25.85
C MET A 57 -12.41 -1.83 -24.60
N ALA A 58 -13.37 -2.75 -24.74
CA ALA A 58 -14.08 -3.35 -23.61
C ALA A 58 -13.12 -4.19 -22.73
N GLN A 59 -12.19 -4.91 -23.36
CA GLN A 59 -11.14 -5.64 -22.65
C GLN A 59 -10.21 -4.68 -21.89
N PHE A 60 -9.78 -3.60 -22.53
CA PHE A 60 -8.93 -2.59 -21.89
C PHE A 60 -9.65 -1.88 -20.73
N SER A 61 -10.92 -1.50 -20.92
CA SER A 61 -11.77 -0.91 -19.87
C SER A 61 -11.90 -1.84 -18.66
N SER A 62 -12.07 -3.14 -18.90
CA SER A 62 -12.18 -4.14 -17.83
C SER A 62 -10.87 -4.27 -17.05
N LEU A 63 -9.72 -4.25 -17.73
CA LEU A 63 -8.40 -4.27 -17.08
C LEU A 63 -8.15 -3.00 -16.26
N GLU A 64 -8.48 -1.82 -16.78
CA GLU A 64 -8.37 -0.57 -16.03
C GLU A 64 -9.27 -0.57 -14.78
N GLN A 65 -10.50 -1.07 -14.90
CA GLN A 65 -11.40 -1.20 -13.76
C GLN A 65 -10.85 -2.17 -12.71
N MET A 66 -10.26 -3.28 -13.14
CA MET A 66 -9.60 -4.23 -12.24
C MET A 66 -8.40 -3.61 -11.53
N GLN A 67 -7.59 -2.81 -12.23
CA GLN A 67 -6.49 -2.04 -11.62
C GLN A 67 -7.01 -1.01 -10.61
N ALA A 68 -8.11 -0.31 -10.91
CA ALA A 68 -8.74 0.64 -10.00
C ALA A 68 -9.27 -0.05 -8.73
N ILE A 69 -9.85 -1.24 -8.87
CA ILE A 69 -10.26 -2.07 -7.74
C ILE A 69 -9.03 -2.47 -6.90
N GLY A 70 -7.95 -2.94 -7.54
CA GLY A 70 -6.70 -3.27 -6.84
C GLY A 70 -6.18 -2.10 -6.00
N LYS A 71 -6.10 -0.90 -6.58
CA LYS A 71 -5.68 0.32 -5.86
C LYS A 71 -6.61 0.69 -4.70
N THR A 72 -7.91 0.47 -4.88
CA THR A 72 -8.90 0.72 -3.82
C THR A 72 -8.70 -0.26 -2.66
N MET A 73 -8.43 -1.53 -2.96
CA MET A 73 -8.11 -2.55 -1.95
C MET A 73 -6.82 -2.24 -1.22
N ASP A 74 -5.76 -1.82 -1.92
CA ASP A 74 -4.50 -1.38 -1.29
C ASP A 74 -4.74 -0.22 -0.31
N THR A 75 -5.55 0.76 -0.73
CA THR A 75 -5.93 1.91 0.11
C THR A 75 -6.74 1.47 1.32
N MET A 76 -7.65 0.50 1.15
CA MET A 76 -8.45 -0.05 2.24
C MET A 76 -7.58 -0.78 3.27
N VAL A 77 -6.62 -1.60 2.81
CA VAL A 77 -5.65 -2.28 3.67
C VAL A 77 -4.83 -1.24 4.45
N LEU A 78 -4.31 -0.21 3.78
CA LEU A 78 -3.56 0.86 4.45
C LEU A 78 -4.38 1.58 5.54
N ASN A 79 -5.65 1.89 5.25
CA ASN A 79 -6.55 2.51 6.23
C ASN A 79 -6.86 1.59 7.41
N GLN A 80 -7.02 0.28 7.16
CA GLN A 80 -7.23 -0.72 8.21
C GLN A 80 -6.02 -0.79 9.15
N HIS A 81 -4.80 -0.76 8.62
CA HIS A 81 -3.57 -0.73 9.42
C HIS A 81 -3.38 0.59 10.18
N ALA A 82 -3.71 1.73 9.57
CA ALA A 82 -3.67 3.02 10.27
C ALA A 82 -4.63 3.04 11.48
N THR A 83 -5.84 2.48 11.30
CA THR A 83 -6.81 2.32 12.39
C THR A 83 -6.29 1.37 13.47
N ALA A 84 -5.70 0.24 13.08
CA ALA A 84 -5.10 -0.70 14.02
C ALA A 84 -3.98 -0.05 14.85
N LEU A 85 -3.09 0.72 14.22
CA LEU A 85 -2.02 1.45 14.91
C LEU A 85 -2.57 2.40 15.98
N LEU A 86 -3.66 3.12 15.68
CA LEU A 86 -4.34 3.98 16.65
C LEU A 86 -4.94 3.16 17.81
N SER A 87 -5.56 2.02 17.53
CA SER A 87 -6.07 1.11 18.56
C SER A 87 -4.95 0.60 19.48
N TYR A 88 -3.80 0.20 18.90
CA TYR A 88 -2.65 -0.30 19.64
C TYR A 88 -1.84 0.81 20.32
N SER A 89 -2.00 2.07 19.93
CA SER A 89 -1.38 3.20 20.64
C SER A 89 -1.83 3.27 22.12
N ASN A 90 -2.99 2.71 22.45
CA ASN A 90 -3.46 2.56 23.84
C ASN A 90 -2.64 1.56 24.67
N LEU A 91 -1.76 0.76 24.04
CA LEU A 91 -0.82 -0.11 24.74
C LEU A 91 0.34 0.68 25.33
N ILE A 92 0.67 1.85 24.79
CA ILE A 92 1.78 2.67 25.28
C ILE A 92 1.58 2.97 26.77
N GLY A 93 2.60 2.65 27.57
CA GLY A 93 2.57 2.78 29.01
C GLY A 93 1.92 1.61 29.75
N LYS A 94 1.30 0.63 29.07
CA LYS A 94 0.80 -0.61 29.68
C LYS A 94 1.90 -1.66 29.76
N ASN A 95 1.73 -2.61 30.68
CA ASN A 95 2.56 -3.81 30.75
C ASN A 95 1.97 -4.88 29.83
N VAL A 96 2.82 -5.55 29.06
CA VAL A 96 2.42 -6.63 28.17
C VAL A 96 3.29 -7.86 28.44
N SER A 97 2.67 -9.03 28.35
CA SER A 97 3.37 -10.32 28.42
C SER A 97 3.54 -10.92 27.03
N TYR A 98 4.63 -11.64 26.84
CA TYR A 98 4.97 -12.31 25.59
C TYR A 98 5.85 -13.54 25.84
N GLU A 99 5.86 -14.45 24.88
CA GLU A 99 6.76 -15.61 24.88
C GLU A 99 8.15 -15.21 24.39
N ALA A 100 9.17 -15.58 25.16
CA ALA A 100 10.57 -15.34 24.86
C ALA A 100 11.35 -16.65 24.94
N GLU A 101 12.38 -16.79 24.10
CA GLU A 101 13.34 -17.88 24.23
C GLU A 101 14.42 -17.50 25.24
N SER A 102 14.55 -18.31 26.29
CA SER A 102 15.65 -18.23 27.24
C SER A 102 16.64 -19.36 26.98
N LYS A 103 17.93 -19.01 26.91
CA LYS A 103 19.02 -19.97 26.80
C LYS A 103 19.62 -20.19 28.18
N THR A 104 19.61 -21.44 28.63
CA THR A 104 20.26 -21.87 29.87
C THR A 104 21.31 -22.92 29.54
N THR A 105 22.35 -23.02 30.37
CA THR A 105 23.37 -24.07 30.24
C THR A 105 23.13 -25.10 31.32
N ASP A 106 23.01 -26.36 30.94
CA ASP A 106 22.86 -27.44 31.91
C ASP A 106 24.18 -27.75 32.64
N ALA A 107 24.13 -28.63 33.64
CA ALA A 107 25.31 -29.05 34.40
C ALA A 107 26.39 -29.76 33.56
N SER A 108 26.06 -30.16 32.32
CA SER A 108 26.97 -30.81 31.37
C SER A 108 27.59 -29.83 30.36
N GLY A 109 27.20 -28.56 30.40
CA GLY A 109 27.69 -27.54 29.47
C GLY A 109 26.89 -27.46 28.16
N ALA A 110 25.77 -28.19 28.03
CA ALA A 110 24.91 -28.12 26.85
C ALA A 110 23.96 -26.91 26.93
N GLU A 111 23.79 -26.19 25.82
CA GLU A 111 22.79 -25.13 25.71
C GLU A 111 21.39 -25.72 25.57
N GLN A 112 20.49 -25.35 26.48
CA GLN A 112 19.07 -25.66 26.43
C GLN A 112 18.29 -24.37 26.14
N THR A 113 17.49 -24.39 25.10
CA THR A 113 16.51 -23.32 24.83
C THR A 113 15.16 -23.71 25.44
N THR A 114 14.56 -22.81 26.19
CA THR A 114 13.23 -22.95 26.79
C THR A 114 12.39 -21.71 26.52
N THR A 115 11.12 -21.89 26.19
CA THR A 115 10.16 -20.78 26.12
C THR A 115 9.78 -20.35 27.53
N VAL A 116 9.90 -19.05 27.81
CA VAL A 116 9.51 -18.41 29.06
C VAL A 116 8.55 -17.26 28.76
N GLU A 117 7.66 -16.95 29.70
CA GLU A 117 6.83 -15.76 29.61
C GLU A 117 7.56 -14.58 30.26
N GLU A 118 7.72 -13.50 29.51
CA GLU A 118 8.31 -12.25 29.99
C GLU A 118 7.28 -11.13 29.97
N THR A 119 7.41 -10.18 30.90
CA THR A 119 6.57 -8.98 30.96
C THR A 119 7.42 -7.73 30.86
N ALA A 120 7.01 -6.79 30.01
CA ALA A 120 7.67 -5.49 29.87
C ALA A 120 6.65 -4.37 29.60
N SER A 121 7.02 -3.12 29.88
CA SER A 121 6.16 -1.97 29.56
C SER A 121 6.34 -1.56 28.10
N VAL A 122 5.26 -1.24 27.40
CA VAL A 122 5.32 -0.71 26.03
C VAL A 122 5.72 0.75 26.05
N VAL A 123 6.77 1.10 25.29
CA VAL A 123 7.33 2.45 25.16
C VAL A 123 6.80 3.14 23.91
N SER A 124 6.74 2.42 22.79
CA SER A 124 6.26 2.95 21.52
C SER A 124 5.54 1.86 20.71
N VAL A 125 4.69 2.28 19.78
CA VAL A 125 4.09 1.39 18.78
C VAL A 125 4.33 1.99 17.42
N LYS A 126 4.82 1.19 16.48
CA LYS A 126 5.12 1.61 15.10
C LYS A 126 4.59 0.58 14.12
N ARG A 127 4.34 1.02 12.89
CA ARG A 127 4.08 0.13 11.77
C ARG A 127 5.40 -0.25 11.11
N ASP A 128 5.60 -1.53 10.86
CA ASP A 128 6.68 -2.05 10.03
C ASP A 128 6.07 -2.95 8.93
N GLY A 129 6.05 -2.46 7.69
CA GLY A 129 5.30 -3.10 6.62
C GLY A 129 3.79 -3.22 6.94
N LEU A 130 3.29 -4.45 6.99
CA LEU A 130 1.92 -4.79 7.39
C LEU A 130 1.79 -5.07 8.90
N ASP A 131 2.91 -5.24 9.60
CA ASP A 131 2.92 -5.55 11.02
C ASP A 131 2.88 -4.29 11.87
N ILE A 132 2.35 -4.44 13.08
CA ILE A 132 2.39 -3.43 14.13
C ILE A 132 3.34 -3.95 15.21
N MET A 133 4.43 -3.22 15.43
CA MET A 133 5.48 -3.56 16.36
C MET A 133 5.38 -2.69 17.61
N ALA A 134 5.39 -3.32 18.78
CA ALA A 134 5.58 -2.66 20.06
C ALA A 134 7.07 -2.66 20.44
N GLU A 135 7.60 -1.50 20.79
CA GLU A 135 8.90 -1.38 21.44
C GLU A 135 8.71 -1.44 22.95
N LEU A 136 9.44 -2.33 23.59
CA LEU A 136 9.32 -2.61 25.01
C LEU A 136 10.43 -1.91 25.81
N SER A 137 10.22 -1.74 27.12
CA SER A 137 11.15 -1.08 28.02
C SER A 137 12.51 -1.77 28.15
N ASN A 138 12.61 -3.05 27.76
CA ASN A 138 13.86 -3.80 27.68
C ASN A 138 14.59 -3.65 26.33
N GLY A 139 14.07 -2.80 25.42
CA GLY A 139 14.63 -2.56 24.09
C GLY A 139 14.23 -3.58 23.02
N LYS A 140 13.51 -4.65 23.39
CA LYS A 140 12.99 -5.64 22.43
C LYS A 140 11.84 -5.02 21.63
N GLN A 141 11.80 -5.36 20.34
CA GLN A 141 10.64 -5.09 19.50
C GLN A 141 9.91 -6.39 19.27
N ILE A 142 8.60 -6.37 19.50
CA ILE A 142 7.75 -7.53 19.35
C ILE A 142 6.52 -7.18 18.53
N SER A 143 6.03 -8.14 17.73
CA SER A 143 4.74 -7.96 17.06
C SER A 143 3.63 -7.89 18.11
N VAL A 144 2.69 -6.96 17.95
CA VAL A 144 1.53 -6.90 18.84
C VAL A 144 0.65 -8.16 18.76
N TYR A 145 0.82 -8.97 17.71
CA TYR A 145 0.14 -10.26 17.55
C TYR A 145 0.73 -11.38 18.42
N GLU A 146 1.96 -11.20 18.93
CA GLU A 146 2.65 -12.17 19.79
C GLU A 146 2.43 -11.88 21.29
N LEU A 147 1.67 -10.84 21.61
CA LEU A 147 1.34 -10.50 23.00
C LEU A 147 0.33 -11.50 23.57
N THR A 148 0.66 -12.10 24.71
CA THR A 148 -0.21 -13.06 25.39
C THR A 148 -1.16 -12.39 26.38
N GLN A 149 -0.74 -11.28 26.99
CA GLN A 149 -1.54 -10.55 27.98
C GLN A 149 -1.24 -9.05 27.95
N ILE A 150 -2.25 -8.22 28.27
CA ILE A 150 -2.13 -6.77 28.47
C ILE A 150 -2.63 -6.44 29.88
N GLN A 151 -1.80 -5.71 30.64
CA GLN A 151 -2.09 -5.26 32.01
C GLN A 151 -1.95 -3.74 32.10
N SER A 152 -2.88 -3.08 32.79
CA SER A 152 -2.73 -1.66 33.09
C SER A 152 -1.54 -1.46 34.02
N LYS A 153 -0.76 -0.39 33.80
CA LYS A 153 0.27 0.01 34.74
C LYS A 153 -0.40 0.44 36.04
N GLU A 154 -0.10 -0.24 37.14
CA GLU A 154 -0.55 0.20 38.46
C GLU A 154 0.00 1.61 38.71
N GLU A 155 -0.91 2.59 38.83
CA GLU A 155 -0.58 3.88 39.42
C GLU A 155 -0.31 3.64 40.91
N LYS A 156 0.95 3.83 41.32
CA LYS A 156 1.31 3.93 42.74
C LYS A 156 1.15 5.36 43.23
#